data_AF-M5C8D7-F1
#
_entry.id   AF-M5C8D7-F1
#
_cell.length_a   1.000
_cell.length_b   1.000
_cell.length_c   1.000
_cell.angle_alpha   90.00
_cell.angle_beta   90.00
_cell.angle_gamma   90.00
#
_symmetry.space_group_name_H-M   'P 1'
#
loop_
_entity.id
_entity.type
_entity.pdbx_description
1 polymer ?
#
loop_
_entity_poly.entity_id
_entity_poly.type
_entity_poly.pdbx_seq_one_letter_code
_entity_poly.pdbx_strand_id
1 'polypeptide(L)'
;MVQLSTVLSLSLANSFAAAATFNPLQWLGANGQWYPGPDVSGVSQEVPDDCTVDQVAIISRHGSRYPDPGAYNEWVALEDKTAVWDNIYLPPILKRLQKYIKGVDITTSDISIMPYLCGFETQITGKLSLFCDIFTESEFKQYEYRQDLRYYYGTGPGTDLPSTLMLPYLNATATLFLNGPGYTYSTGFKPPPIIVSYTHEQLNEIATAIGVFNTTGPLPPNKIQSNRLFISSRINPMAGRIAFERMSCTSKKSGVYVRIRVNDAVYPMNECQSGPGKTCPLAQFGQVIKTKVDKAGDFMARCGLSSNQTISEGRTTIFWDTKLPWITTVQP
;
A
#
# COMPACT_ATOMS: atom_id res chain seq x y z
N MET A 1 15.26 9.27 -67.61
CA MET A 1 14.05 9.61 -66.84
C MET A 1 14.17 8.90 -65.49
N VAL A 2 13.97 9.65 -64.42
CA VAL A 2 14.39 9.43 -63.01
C VAL A 2 13.92 8.11 -62.40
N GLN A 3 14.73 7.47 -61.54
CA GLN A 3 14.38 6.94 -60.20
C GLN A 3 15.49 5.98 -59.72
N LEU A 4 16.33 6.37 -58.77
CA LEU A 4 16.17 6.49 -57.31
C LEU A 4 17.00 5.38 -56.64
N SER A 5 18.23 5.72 -56.28
CA SER A 5 19.12 4.87 -55.48
C SER A 5 18.61 4.79 -54.05
N THR A 6 18.22 3.60 -53.61
CA THR A 6 17.82 3.34 -52.23
C THR A 6 19.08 3.26 -51.37
N VAL A 7 19.41 4.35 -50.66
CA VAL A 7 20.39 4.34 -49.58
C VAL A 7 19.69 3.72 -48.36
N LEU A 8 20.11 2.51 -47.99
CA LEU A 8 19.66 1.85 -46.77
C LEU A 8 20.36 2.52 -45.57
N SER A 9 19.74 3.54 -45.00
CA SER A 9 20.17 4.10 -43.71
C SER A 9 19.86 3.08 -42.60
N LEU A 10 20.88 2.34 -42.14
CA LEU A 10 20.83 1.63 -40.87
C LEU A 10 20.77 2.69 -39.75
N SER A 11 19.57 3.01 -39.29
CA SER A 11 19.38 3.68 -38.00
C SER A 11 19.70 2.65 -36.90
N LEU A 12 20.93 2.70 -36.38
CA LEU A 12 21.25 2.16 -35.07
C LEU A 12 20.40 2.94 -34.04
N ALA A 13 19.23 2.40 -33.72
CA ALA A 13 18.49 2.80 -32.54
C ALA A 13 19.35 2.41 -31.34
N ASN A 14 20.19 3.33 -30.89
CA ASN A 14 20.82 3.27 -29.59
C ASN A 14 19.72 3.39 -28.56
N SER A 15 19.17 2.25 -28.15
CA SER A 15 18.36 2.10 -26.96
C SER A 15 19.26 2.34 -25.74
N PHE A 16 19.58 3.61 -25.47
CA PHE A 16 20.00 4.02 -24.14
C PHE A 16 18.76 3.92 -23.25
N ALA A 17 18.48 2.72 -22.76
CA ALA A 17 17.73 2.60 -21.52
C ALA A 17 18.60 3.30 -20.47
N ALA A 18 18.28 4.55 -20.14
CA ALA A 18 18.88 5.22 -19.00
C ALA A 18 18.66 4.30 -17.80
N ALA A 19 19.75 3.75 -17.25
CA ALA A 19 19.68 3.09 -15.97
C ALA A 19 19.03 4.09 -15.01
N ALA A 20 17.87 3.73 -14.45
CA ALA A 20 17.13 4.65 -13.59
C ALA A 20 18.08 5.14 -12.49
N THR A 21 18.28 6.45 -12.41
CA THR A 21 19.07 7.07 -11.35
C THR A 21 18.45 6.70 -10.00
N PHE A 22 19.25 6.19 -9.08
CA PHE A 22 18.80 5.85 -7.73
C PHE A 22 18.07 7.06 -7.10
N ASN A 23 16.81 6.86 -6.71
CA ASN A 23 16.00 7.87 -6.04
C ASN A 23 15.81 7.45 -4.58
N PRO A 24 16.47 8.10 -3.60
CA PRO A 24 16.37 7.72 -2.19
C PRO A 24 14.94 7.79 -1.65
N LEU A 25 14.09 8.68 -2.19
CA LEU A 25 12.72 8.88 -1.72
C LEU A 25 11.82 7.65 -1.91
N GLN A 26 12.18 6.74 -2.82
CA GLN A 26 11.45 5.49 -3.04
C GLN A 26 11.78 4.40 -2.00
N TRP A 27 12.78 4.61 -1.14
CA TRP A 27 13.26 3.63 -0.16
C TRP A 27 12.97 4.04 1.29
N LEU A 28 12.17 5.09 1.48
CA LEU A 28 11.90 5.67 2.80
C LEU A 28 10.72 5.03 3.55
N GLY A 29 10.25 3.86 3.10
CA GLY A 29 9.04 3.22 3.64
C GLY A 29 7.83 4.16 3.62
N ALA A 30 7.07 4.19 4.70
CA ALA A 30 5.89 5.05 4.84
C ALA A 30 6.18 6.56 4.87
N ASN A 31 7.44 6.99 5.01
CA ASN A 31 7.79 8.41 4.95
C ASN A 31 8.06 8.88 3.52
N GLY A 32 8.26 7.95 2.58
CA GLY A 32 8.44 8.27 1.18
C GLY A 32 7.20 8.93 0.59
N GLN A 33 7.40 9.77 -0.42
CA GLN A 33 6.29 10.27 -1.23
C GLN A 33 5.70 9.14 -2.07
N TRP A 34 4.42 9.26 -2.41
CA TRP A 34 3.77 8.35 -3.35
C TRP A 34 4.53 8.31 -4.68
N TYR A 35 4.70 7.09 -5.18
CA TYR A 35 5.17 6.82 -6.54
C TYR A 35 4.39 5.61 -7.09
N PRO A 36 4.26 5.49 -8.43
CA PRO A 36 3.67 4.30 -9.03
C PRO A 36 4.47 3.05 -8.64
N GLY A 37 3.80 2.08 -8.05
CA GLY A 37 4.39 0.80 -7.69
C GLY A 37 4.93 0.07 -8.92
N PRO A 38 6.04 -0.68 -8.78
CA PRO A 38 6.55 -1.47 -9.89
C PRO A 38 5.59 -2.61 -10.25
N ASP A 39 5.58 -3.01 -11.52
CA ASP A 39 4.87 -4.22 -11.92
C ASP A 39 5.58 -5.45 -11.34
N VAL A 40 4.96 -6.06 -10.32
CA VAL A 40 5.44 -7.28 -9.67
C VAL A 40 4.66 -8.52 -10.08
N SER A 41 3.54 -8.37 -10.80
CA SER A 41 2.63 -9.47 -11.15
C SER A 41 2.68 -9.86 -12.64
N GLY A 42 3.35 -9.04 -13.46
CA GLY A 42 3.40 -9.17 -14.91
C GLY A 42 2.04 -8.93 -15.55
N VAL A 43 1.19 -8.11 -14.92
CA VAL A 43 -0.19 -7.85 -15.35
C VAL A 43 -0.32 -6.39 -15.78
N SER A 44 -0.86 -6.19 -16.98
CA SER A 44 -1.14 -4.85 -17.50
C SER A 44 -2.05 -4.07 -16.57
N GLN A 45 -1.73 -2.78 -16.39
CA GLN A 45 -2.58 -1.83 -15.66
C GLN A 45 -3.78 -1.36 -16.47
N GLU A 46 -3.73 -1.50 -17.79
CA GLU A 46 -4.82 -1.13 -18.69
C GLU A 46 -6.09 -1.94 -18.41
N VAL A 47 -7.25 -1.33 -18.63
CA VAL A 47 -8.52 -2.07 -18.59
C VAL A 47 -8.48 -3.13 -19.69
N PRO A 48 -8.77 -4.41 -19.41
CA PRO A 48 -8.77 -5.44 -20.44
C PRO A 48 -9.74 -5.09 -21.57
N ASP A 49 -9.41 -5.50 -22.79
CA ASP A 49 -10.29 -5.34 -23.95
C ASP A 49 -11.69 -5.89 -23.65
N ASP A 50 -12.72 -5.20 -24.15
CA ASP A 50 -14.15 -5.52 -23.95
C ASP A 50 -14.67 -5.41 -22.51
N CYS A 51 -13.86 -4.86 -21.58
CA CYS A 51 -14.28 -4.53 -20.22
C CYS A 51 -14.43 -3.02 -20.02
N THR A 52 -15.39 -2.64 -19.18
CA THR A 52 -15.59 -1.26 -18.72
C THR A 52 -15.61 -1.23 -17.20
N VAL A 53 -14.79 -0.37 -16.59
CA VAL A 53 -14.85 -0.10 -15.15
C VAL A 53 -16.12 0.69 -14.86
N ASP A 54 -16.99 0.16 -13.99
CA ASP A 54 -18.32 0.74 -13.71
C ASP A 54 -18.52 1.14 -12.24
N GLN A 55 -17.60 0.74 -11.36
CA GLN A 55 -17.55 1.20 -9.97
C GLN A 55 -16.10 1.11 -9.43
N VAL A 56 -15.68 2.09 -8.64
CA VAL A 56 -14.36 2.14 -8.01
C VAL A 56 -14.50 2.51 -6.54
N ALA A 57 -13.81 1.78 -5.67
CA ALA A 57 -13.62 2.14 -4.28
C ALA A 57 -12.12 2.33 -4.01
N ILE A 58 -11.73 3.53 -3.60
CA ILE A 58 -10.35 3.91 -3.31
C ILE A 58 -10.23 4.18 -1.82
N ILE A 59 -9.22 3.59 -1.19
CA ILE A 59 -8.78 3.98 0.15
C ILE A 59 -7.39 4.58 0.05
N SER A 60 -7.24 5.82 0.48
CA SER A 60 -6.00 6.59 0.42
C SER A 60 -5.50 6.93 1.81
N ARG A 61 -4.21 6.76 2.05
CA ARG A 61 -3.54 7.38 3.19
C ARG A 61 -3.51 8.89 2.99
N HIS A 62 -3.45 9.65 4.08
CA HIS A 62 -3.18 11.08 4.04
C HIS A 62 -1.89 11.40 3.25
N GLY A 63 -1.80 12.63 2.73
CA GLY A 63 -0.61 13.12 2.04
C GLY A 63 0.56 13.40 2.98
N SER A 64 1.62 13.98 2.41
CA SER A 64 2.79 14.44 3.17
C SER A 64 2.38 15.40 4.28
N ARG A 65 3.03 15.28 5.44
CA ARG A 65 2.75 16.08 6.64
C ARG A 65 4.04 16.41 7.38
N TYR A 66 3.95 17.34 8.32
CA TYR A 66 5.04 17.62 9.24
C TYR A 66 5.24 16.49 10.26
N PRO A 67 6.44 16.37 10.85
CA PRO A 67 6.65 15.54 12.04
C PRO A 67 5.72 15.99 13.18
N ASP A 68 5.14 15.03 13.89
CA ASP A 68 4.30 15.27 15.05
C ASP A 68 4.57 14.22 16.15
N PRO A 69 4.19 14.48 17.41
CA PRO A 69 4.42 13.56 18.52
C PRO A 69 3.80 12.16 18.31
N GLY A 70 2.67 12.05 17.62
CA GLY A 70 2.03 10.78 17.31
C GLY A 70 2.88 9.92 16.37
N ALA A 71 3.43 10.53 15.31
CA ALA A 71 4.36 9.85 14.40
C ALA A 71 5.61 9.33 15.11
N TYR A 72 6.14 10.13 16.04
CA TYR A 72 7.28 9.75 16.86
C TYR A 72 6.92 8.60 17.82
N ASN A 73 5.77 8.67 18.49
CA ASN A 73 5.33 7.61 19.40
C ASN A 73 5.07 6.29 18.67
N GLU A 74 4.52 6.31 17.45
CA GLU A 74 4.37 5.10 16.61
C GLU A 74 5.73 4.54 16.18
N TRP A 75 6.74 5.40 16.01
CA TRP A 75 8.10 4.96 15.72
C TRP A 75 8.70 4.20 16.90
N VAL A 76 8.60 4.79 18.09
CA VAL A 76 9.09 4.19 19.35
C VAL A 76 8.33 2.90 19.67
N ALA A 77 7.00 2.87 19.54
CA ALA A 77 6.18 1.71 19.87
C ALA A 77 6.48 0.47 19.02
N LEU A 78 7.12 0.64 17.86
CA LEU A 78 7.47 -0.44 16.95
C LEU A 78 8.98 -0.70 16.87
N GLU A 79 9.78 0.00 17.68
CA GLU A 79 11.25 -0.14 17.71
C GLU A 79 11.70 -1.57 18.05
N ASP A 80 11.01 -2.22 19.00
CA ASP A 80 11.28 -3.61 19.39
C ASP A 80 11.14 -4.58 18.20
N LYS A 81 10.33 -4.25 17.20
CA LYS A 81 10.14 -5.09 16.00
C LYS A 81 11.35 -5.06 15.07
N THR A 82 12.20 -4.05 15.19
CA THR A 82 13.36 -3.83 14.32
C THR A 82 14.69 -4.00 15.02
N ALA A 83 14.71 -4.16 16.35
CA ALA A 83 15.93 -4.19 17.17
C ALA A 83 17.03 -5.16 16.67
N VAL A 84 16.67 -6.37 16.25
CA VAL A 84 17.63 -7.34 15.70
C VAL A 84 18.31 -6.80 14.45
N TRP A 85 17.53 -6.19 13.55
CA TRP A 85 18.03 -5.63 12.31
C TRP A 85 18.82 -4.34 12.55
N ASP A 86 18.33 -3.45 13.42
CA ASP A 86 19.00 -2.21 13.83
C ASP A 86 20.42 -2.50 14.35
N ASN A 87 20.60 -3.57 15.13
CA ASN A 87 21.92 -4.03 15.61
C ASN A 87 22.85 -4.58 14.52
N ILE A 88 22.34 -4.83 13.31
CA ILE A 88 23.11 -5.34 12.17
C ILE A 88 23.52 -4.19 11.24
N TYR A 89 22.56 -3.36 10.79
CA TYR A 89 22.83 -2.41 9.71
C TYR A 89 23.30 -1.02 10.20
N LEU A 90 22.94 -0.58 11.41
CA LEU A 90 23.33 0.75 11.90
C LEU A 90 24.81 0.85 12.33
N PRO A 91 25.42 -0.13 13.03
CA PRO A 91 26.80 0.02 13.51
C PRO A 91 27.84 0.25 12.40
N PRO A 92 27.78 -0.40 11.22
CA PRO A 92 28.66 -0.08 10.10
C PRO A 92 28.51 1.36 9.60
N ILE A 93 27.28 1.89 9.57
CA ILE A 93 26.98 3.27 9.16
C ILE A 93 27.56 4.24 10.20
N LEU A 94 27.36 3.97 11.49
CA LEU A 94 27.95 4.76 12.58
C LEU A 94 29.47 4.85 12.46
N LYS A 95 30.13 3.70 12.28
CA LYS A 95 31.58 3.63 12.10
C LYS A 95 32.05 4.43 10.89
N ARG A 96 31.24 4.52 9.82
CA ARG A 96 31.55 5.34 8.64
C ARG A 96 31.39 6.83 8.95
N LEU A 97 30.25 7.25 9.50
CA LEU A 97 29.92 8.66 9.73
C LEU A 97 30.75 9.30 10.84
N GLN A 98 31.06 8.57 11.91
CA GLN A 98 31.87 9.09 13.04
C GLN A 98 33.29 9.51 12.61
N LYS A 99 33.79 9.05 11.45
CA LYS A 99 35.08 9.51 10.90
C LYS A 99 35.06 10.97 10.45
N TYR A 100 33.89 11.49 10.12
CA TYR A 100 33.69 12.84 9.58
C TYR A 100 33.18 13.83 10.64
N ILE A 101 32.61 13.33 11.74
CA ILE A 101 32.02 14.14 12.80
C ILE A 101 33.01 14.26 13.96
N LYS A 102 33.43 15.49 14.26
CA LYS A 102 34.36 15.81 15.35
C LYS A 102 33.66 16.66 16.41
N GLY A 103 33.98 16.42 17.68
CA GLY A 103 33.48 17.23 18.80
C GLY A 103 32.06 16.89 19.28
N VAL A 104 31.42 15.88 18.67
CA VAL A 104 30.13 15.31 19.11
C VAL A 104 30.18 13.80 18.89
N ASP A 105 29.74 13.06 19.89
CA ASP A 105 29.51 11.61 19.77
C ASP A 105 28.08 11.39 19.28
N ILE A 106 27.93 10.67 18.17
CA ILE A 106 26.63 10.25 17.65
C ILE A 106 26.41 8.76 17.93
N THR A 107 25.16 8.35 17.98
CA THR A 107 24.72 6.99 18.28
C THR A 107 24.03 6.35 17.08
N THR A 108 23.76 5.05 17.16
CA THR A 108 22.92 4.37 16.16
C THR A 108 21.49 4.92 16.15
N SER A 109 20.97 5.36 17.31
CA SER A 109 19.65 6.02 17.40
C SER A 109 19.61 7.31 16.59
N ASP A 110 20.65 8.15 16.67
CA ASP A 110 20.75 9.38 15.87
C ASP A 110 20.72 9.07 14.36
N ILE A 111 21.46 8.06 13.94
CA ILE A 111 21.54 7.64 12.53
C ILE A 111 20.20 7.08 12.05
N SER A 112 19.49 6.33 12.89
CA SER A 112 18.21 5.71 12.52
C SER A 112 17.13 6.74 12.15
N ILE A 113 17.25 7.97 12.65
CA ILE A 113 16.33 9.08 12.40
C ILE A 113 16.71 9.85 11.13
N MET A 114 17.98 9.87 10.71
CA MET A 114 18.42 10.68 9.57
C MET A 114 17.68 10.37 8.24
N PRO A 115 17.33 9.11 7.89
CA PRO A 115 16.48 8.85 6.73
C PRO A 115 15.06 9.43 6.85
N TYR A 116 14.51 9.53 8.07
CA TYR A 116 13.24 10.26 8.30
C TYR A 116 13.42 11.74 7.95
N LEU A 117 14.53 12.37 8.39
CA LEU A 117 14.83 13.76 8.05
C LEU A 117 14.99 13.98 6.55
N CYS A 118 15.66 13.05 5.85
CA CYS A 118 15.73 13.04 4.38
C CYS A 118 14.32 13.14 3.77
N GLY A 119 13.38 12.31 4.21
CA GLY A 119 12.00 12.33 3.71
C GLY A 119 11.24 13.62 4.06
N PHE A 120 11.21 14.00 5.33
CA PHE A 120 10.44 15.16 5.79
C PHE A 120 10.97 16.47 5.22
N GLU A 121 12.27 16.74 5.36
CA GLU A 121 12.86 17.99 4.88
C GLU A 121 12.71 18.13 3.37
N THR A 122 12.85 17.03 2.62
CA THR A 122 12.64 17.06 1.16
C THR A 122 11.22 17.49 0.80
N GLN A 123 10.24 16.93 1.50
CA GLN A 123 8.82 17.22 1.26
C GLN A 123 8.42 18.63 1.69
N ILE A 124 8.98 19.12 2.79
CA ILE A 124 8.69 20.45 3.33
C ILE A 124 9.29 21.54 2.45
N THR A 125 10.54 21.35 2.01
CA THR A 125 11.28 22.37 1.27
C THR A 125 11.10 22.28 -0.25
N GLY A 126 10.58 21.16 -0.75
CA GLY A 126 10.48 20.85 -2.18
C GLY A 126 11.82 20.61 -2.87
N LYS A 127 12.91 20.40 -2.12
CA LYS A 127 14.26 20.12 -2.62
C LYS A 127 14.85 18.92 -1.91
N LEU A 128 15.61 18.08 -2.61
CA LEU A 128 16.23 16.91 -1.98
C LEU A 128 17.10 17.34 -0.80
N SER A 129 16.79 16.80 0.38
CA SER A 129 17.50 17.08 1.62
C SER A 129 18.93 16.56 1.57
N LEU A 130 19.86 17.30 2.18
CA LEU A 130 21.25 16.85 2.34
C LEU A 130 21.37 15.62 3.24
N PHE A 131 20.37 15.33 4.09
CA PHE A 131 20.33 14.06 4.81
C PHE A 131 20.21 12.86 3.88
N CYS A 132 19.66 13.04 2.66
CA CYS A 132 19.58 11.97 1.68
C CYS A 132 20.96 11.57 1.13
N ASP A 133 21.90 12.52 1.04
CA ASP A 133 23.24 12.30 0.49
C ASP A 133 24.21 11.63 1.50
N ILE A 134 23.81 11.52 2.76
CA ILE A 134 24.59 10.85 3.81
C ILE A 134 24.67 9.34 3.56
N PHE A 135 23.62 8.75 2.99
CA PHE A 135 23.47 7.30 2.86
C PHE A 135 23.75 6.81 1.44
N THR A 136 24.39 5.66 1.35
CA THR A 136 24.56 4.93 0.09
C THR A 136 23.25 4.22 -0.31
N GLU A 137 23.12 3.84 -1.58
CA GLU A 137 21.99 3.03 -2.06
C GLU A 137 21.81 1.73 -1.24
N SER A 138 22.91 1.05 -0.89
CA SER A 138 22.85 -0.17 -0.08
C SER A 138 22.32 0.08 1.33
N GLU A 139 22.65 1.22 1.93
CA GLU A 139 22.17 1.60 3.26
C GLU A 139 20.68 2.01 3.22
N PHE A 140 20.22 2.66 2.15
CA PHE A 140 18.79 2.89 1.94
C PHE A 140 18.01 1.59 1.76
N LYS A 141 18.55 0.58 1.06
CA LYS A 141 17.95 -0.76 0.97
C LYS A 141 17.84 -1.44 2.33
N GLN A 142 18.84 -1.26 3.19
CA GLN A 142 18.82 -1.76 4.58
C GLN A 142 17.78 -1.02 5.43
N TYR A 143 17.64 0.30 5.25
CA TYR A 143 16.59 1.09 5.90
C TYR A 143 15.18 0.72 5.40
N GLU A 144 14.99 0.49 4.11
CA GLU A 144 13.70 0.01 3.58
C GLU A 144 13.32 -1.31 4.24
N TYR A 145 14.26 -2.26 4.32
CA TYR A 145 14.00 -3.54 4.97
C TYR A 145 13.65 -3.39 6.47
N ARG A 146 14.23 -2.40 7.16
CA ARG A 146 13.79 -2.03 8.51
C ARG A 146 12.33 -1.61 8.54
N GLN A 147 11.90 -0.76 7.60
CA GLN A 147 10.51 -0.31 7.52
C GLN A 147 9.57 -1.47 7.18
N ASP A 148 10.02 -2.42 6.34
CA ASP A 148 9.27 -3.63 6.04
C ASP A 148 9.05 -4.47 7.30
N LEU A 149 10.09 -4.71 8.10
CA LEU A 149 9.98 -5.39 9.39
C LEU A 149 9.02 -4.66 10.35
N ARG A 150 9.18 -3.33 10.47
CA ARG A 150 8.34 -2.47 11.31
C ARG A 150 6.86 -2.64 10.99
N TYR A 151 6.48 -2.52 9.72
CA TYR A 151 5.08 -2.60 9.32
C TYR A 151 4.58 -4.05 9.24
N TYR A 152 5.40 -5.01 8.80
CA TYR A 152 5.01 -6.42 8.73
C TYR A 152 4.63 -6.96 10.11
N TYR A 153 5.43 -6.67 11.15
CA TYR A 153 5.21 -7.12 12.52
C TYR A 153 4.48 -6.11 13.42
N GLY A 154 4.11 -4.94 12.88
CA GLY A 154 3.37 -3.90 13.58
C GLY A 154 1.88 -3.85 13.21
N THR A 155 1.58 -3.75 11.91
CA THR A 155 0.21 -3.61 11.38
C THR A 155 -0.05 -4.49 10.15
N GLY A 156 0.88 -5.40 9.87
CA GLY A 156 0.93 -6.21 8.66
C GLY A 156 0.63 -7.70 8.90
N PRO A 157 1.03 -8.57 7.94
CA PRO A 157 0.74 -10.00 7.99
C PRO A 157 1.40 -10.77 9.14
N GLY A 158 2.42 -10.20 9.79
CA GLY A 158 3.11 -10.80 10.93
C GLY A 158 2.40 -10.61 12.26
N THR A 159 1.15 -10.14 12.26
CA THR A 159 0.38 -9.81 13.46
C THR A 159 -0.93 -10.58 13.52
N ASP A 160 -1.47 -10.79 14.72
CA ASP A 160 -2.77 -11.44 14.91
C ASP A 160 -3.92 -10.43 14.74
N LEU A 161 -4.20 -9.62 15.77
CA LEU A 161 -5.30 -8.65 15.75
C LEU A 161 -5.19 -7.59 14.62
N PRO A 162 -4.08 -6.81 14.48
CA PRO A 162 -3.98 -5.75 13.48
C PRO A 162 -4.23 -6.22 12.03
N SER A 163 -3.78 -7.44 11.69
CA SER A 163 -4.00 -8.05 10.37
C SER A 163 -5.48 -8.21 9.99
N THR A 164 -6.37 -8.11 10.97
CA THR A 164 -7.81 -8.34 10.80
C THR A 164 -8.67 -7.10 11.01
N LEU A 165 -8.10 -5.98 11.47
CA LEU A 165 -8.87 -4.78 11.87
C LEU A 165 -9.62 -4.12 10.70
N MET A 166 -9.08 -4.23 9.48
CA MET A 166 -9.71 -3.70 8.27
C MET A 166 -10.58 -4.72 7.49
N LEU A 167 -10.80 -5.93 8.02
CA LEU A 167 -11.72 -6.89 7.41
C LEU A 167 -13.18 -6.39 7.34
N PRO A 168 -13.75 -5.70 8.35
CA PRO A 168 -15.09 -5.12 8.23
C PRO A 168 -15.22 -4.13 7.07
N TYR A 169 -14.20 -3.29 6.84
CA TYR A 169 -14.15 -2.36 5.70
C TYR A 169 -14.06 -3.10 4.36
N LEU A 170 -13.20 -4.12 4.28
CA LEU A 170 -13.08 -4.96 3.09
C LEU A 170 -14.39 -5.70 2.76
N ASN A 171 -15.08 -6.20 3.80
CA ASN A 171 -16.38 -6.85 3.67
C ASN A 171 -17.47 -5.89 3.18
N ALA A 172 -17.48 -4.65 3.69
CA ALA A 172 -18.39 -3.63 3.21
C ALA A 172 -18.10 -3.22 1.75
N THR A 173 -16.82 -3.22 1.35
CA THR A 173 -16.40 -2.99 -0.05
C THR A 173 -16.89 -4.12 -0.97
N ALA A 174 -16.77 -5.38 -0.53
CA ALA A 174 -17.33 -6.52 -1.27
C ALA A 174 -18.85 -6.43 -1.39
N THR A 175 -19.54 -6.02 -0.32
CA THR A 175 -21.00 -5.82 -0.32
C THR A 175 -21.41 -4.74 -1.33
N LEU A 176 -20.70 -3.60 -1.37
CA LEU A 176 -20.92 -2.55 -2.38
C LEU A 176 -20.86 -3.12 -3.81
N PHE A 177 -19.82 -3.90 -4.11
CA PHE A 177 -19.60 -4.41 -5.47
C PHE A 177 -20.57 -5.51 -5.85
N LEU A 178 -20.96 -6.36 -4.90
CA LEU A 178 -21.99 -7.40 -5.08
C LEU A 178 -23.35 -6.78 -5.40
N ASN A 179 -23.72 -5.70 -4.70
CA ASN A 179 -24.93 -4.95 -4.98
C ASN A 179 -24.86 -4.18 -6.31
N GLY A 180 -23.67 -3.69 -6.66
CA GLY A 180 -23.36 -3.03 -7.93
C GLY A 180 -23.73 -1.55 -7.99
N PRO A 181 -23.33 -0.87 -9.08
CA PRO A 181 -23.57 0.55 -9.26
C PRO A 181 -25.07 0.83 -9.34
N GLY A 182 -25.48 1.87 -8.65
CA GLY A 182 -26.85 2.36 -8.69
C GLY A 182 -27.85 1.62 -7.80
N TYR A 183 -27.39 0.67 -6.98
CA TYR A 183 -28.20 0.06 -5.92
C TYR A 183 -28.64 1.10 -4.87
N THR A 184 -29.91 1.06 -4.46
CA THR A 184 -30.47 1.91 -3.41
C THR A 184 -30.59 1.11 -2.12
N TYR A 185 -29.89 1.56 -1.06
CA TYR A 185 -29.92 0.92 0.24
C TYR A 185 -31.20 1.27 1.02
N SER A 186 -31.49 0.53 2.10
CA SER A 186 -32.66 0.75 2.96
C SER A 186 -32.71 2.15 3.59
N THR A 187 -31.57 2.84 3.65
CA THR A 187 -31.46 4.24 4.07
C THR A 187 -31.97 5.24 3.04
N GLY A 188 -32.30 4.78 1.82
CA GLY A 188 -32.62 5.60 0.65
C GLY A 188 -31.37 6.10 -0.08
N PHE A 189 -30.18 5.91 0.48
CA PHE A 189 -28.94 6.36 -0.14
C PHE A 189 -28.54 5.46 -1.31
N LYS A 190 -28.08 6.08 -2.38
CA LYS A 190 -27.55 5.44 -3.59
C LYS A 190 -26.08 5.86 -3.73
N PRO A 191 -25.13 4.99 -3.35
CA PRO A 191 -23.71 5.33 -3.43
C PRO A 191 -23.31 5.71 -4.87
N PRO A 192 -22.49 6.76 -5.05
CA PRO A 192 -21.95 7.09 -6.36
C PRO A 192 -21.03 5.96 -6.86
N PRO A 193 -20.77 5.87 -8.18
CA PRO A 193 -19.90 4.83 -8.73
C PRO A 193 -18.43 5.01 -8.31
N ILE A 194 -18.04 6.18 -7.78
CA ILE A 194 -16.70 6.45 -7.27
C ILE A 194 -16.81 6.72 -5.76
N ILE A 195 -16.20 5.86 -4.97
CA ILE A 195 -16.12 5.98 -3.51
C ILE A 195 -14.65 6.23 -3.14
N VAL A 196 -14.38 7.30 -2.40
CA VAL A 196 -13.03 7.61 -1.92
C VAL A 196 -13.05 7.73 -0.41
N SER A 197 -12.24 6.92 0.27
CA SER A 197 -12.01 6.95 1.71
C SER A 197 -10.60 7.43 2.00
N TYR A 198 -10.44 8.24 3.04
CA TYR A 198 -9.12 8.67 3.53
C TYR A 198 -8.84 8.03 4.89
N THR A 199 -7.59 7.63 5.11
CA THR A 199 -7.15 6.92 6.31
C THR A 199 -5.69 7.26 6.67
N HIS A 200 -5.13 6.55 7.65
CA HIS A 200 -3.73 6.66 8.05
C HIS A 200 -2.97 5.37 7.67
N GLU A 201 -2.19 4.82 8.60
CA GLU A 201 -1.39 3.61 8.42
C GLU A 201 -2.25 2.33 8.31
N GLN A 202 -3.57 2.41 8.52
CA GLN A 202 -4.52 1.31 8.24
C GLN A 202 -4.50 0.86 6.78
N LEU A 203 -3.85 1.62 5.88
CA LEU A 203 -3.54 1.16 4.53
C LEU A 203 -2.75 -0.17 4.52
N ASN A 204 -1.89 -0.42 5.52
CA ASN A 204 -1.21 -1.71 5.70
C ASN A 204 -2.16 -2.83 6.11
N GLU A 205 -3.13 -2.51 6.98
CA GLU A 205 -4.09 -3.48 7.49
C GLU A 205 -5.04 -3.92 6.38
N ILE A 206 -5.52 -2.99 5.53
CA ILE A 206 -6.33 -3.35 4.37
C ILE A 206 -5.50 -4.11 3.31
N ALA A 207 -4.24 -3.71 3.07
CA ALA A 207 -3.30 -4.47 2.23
C ALA A 207 -3.15 -5.92 2.72
N THR A 208 -3.04 -6.10 4.03
CA THR A 208 -2.95 -7.40 4.70
C THR A 208 -4.25 -8.19 4.60
N ALA A 209 -5.38 -7.55 4.86
CA ALA A 209 -6.71 -8.16 4.78
C ALA A 209 -7.04 -8.68 3.38
N ILE A 210 -6.59 -7.98 2.33
CA ILE A 210 -6.68 -8.46 0.94
C ILE A 210 -5.89 -9.77 0.78
N GLY A 211 -4.67 -9.84 1.34
CA GLY A 211 -3.86 -11.06 1.40
C GLY A 211 -2.93 -11.31 0.21
N VAL A 212 -2.80 -10.34 -0.70
CA VAL A 212 -1.94 -10.43 -1.91
C VAL A 212 -0.44 -10.43 -1.60
N PHE A 213 -0.04 -10.09 -0.36
CA PHE A 213 1.36 -10.02 0.08
C PHE A 213 1.85 -11.25 0.87
N ASN A 214 1.00 -12.26 1.10
CA ASN A 214 1.29 -13.38 2.02
C ASN A 214 2.10 -14.54 1.39
N THR A 215 2.66 -14.38 0.19
CA THR A 215 3.23 -15.52 -0.59
C THR A 215 4.68 -15.86 -0.27
N THR A 216 5.36 -15.06 0.56
CA THR A 216 6.82 -15.19 0.80
C THR A 216 7.18 -15.62 2.23
N GLY A 217 6.19 -15.91 3.06
CA GLY A 217 6.39 -16.23 4.48
C GLY A 217 6.81 -15.03 5.34
N PRO A 218 7.06 -15.25 6.65
CA PRO A 218 7.50 -14.21 7.59
C PRO A 218 8.85 -13.60 7.21
N LEU A 219 8.98 -12.28 7.35
CA LEU A 219 10.23 -11.57 7.07
C LEU A 219 11.29 -11.90 8.13
N PRO A 220 12.47 -12.44 7.76
CA PRO A 220 13.53 -12.75 8.71
C PRO A 220 14.12 -11.47 9.35
N PRO A 221 14.28 -11.42 10.68
CA PRO A 221 14.72 -10.20 11.36
C PRO A 221 16.22 -9.90 11.20
N ASN A 222 17.01 -10.83 10.64
CA ASN A 222 18.47 -10.76 10.63
C ASN A 222 19.09 -10.72 9.22
N LYS A 223 18.28 -10.69 8.15
CA LYS A 223 18.77 -10.60 6.76
C LYS A 223 17.69 -10.05 5.86
N ILE A 224 18.08 -9.33 4.80
CA ILE A 224 17.14 -8.90 3.77
C ILE A 224 16.60 -10.12 3.01
N GLN A 225 15.28 -10.26 2.96
CA GLN A 225 14.61 -11.21 2.09
C GLN A 225 14.43 -10.60 0.68
N SER A 226 15.21 -11.07 -0.29
CA SER A 226 15.24 -10.49 -1.64
C SER A 226 13.97 -10.70 -2.45
N ASN A 227 13.25 -11.81 -2.21
CA ASN A 227 12.03 -12.16 -2.93
C ASN A 227 10.73 -11.71 -2.24
N ARG A 228 10.82 -10.87 -1.19
CA ARG A 228 9.65 -10.43 -0.41
C ARG A 228 8.66 -9.62 -1.27
N LEU A 229 7.37 -9.83 -1.06
CA LEU A 229 6.32 -9.01 -1.68
C LEU A 229 5.88 -7.85 -0.77
N PHE A 230 5.91 -8.05 0.55
CA PHE A 230 5.58 -6.99 1.51
C PHE A 230 6.75 -5.99 1.58
N ILE A 231 6.60 -4.87 0.88
CA ILE A 231 7.55 -3.76 0.86
C ILE A 231 6.77 -2.48 1.19
N SER A 232 7.02 -1.91 2.37
CA SER A 232 6.29 -0.76 2.91
C SER A 232 6.28 0.41 1.94
N SER A 233 7.42 0.75 1.33
CA SER A 233 7.54 1.86 0.38
C SER A 233 6.61 1.71 -0.85
N ARG A 234 6.19 0.48 -1.18
CA ARG A 234 5.27 0.16 -2.28
C ARG A 234 3.82 0.04 -1.85
N ILE A 235 3.54 0.00 -0.54
CA ILE A 235 2.20 -0.20 0.02
C ILE A 235 1.68 1.10 0.62
N ASN A 236 2.41 1.68 1.57
CA ASN A 236 1.93 2.77 2.41
C ASN A 236 2.78 4.06 2.41
N PRO A 237 3.34 4.53 1.27
CA PRO A 237 3.96 5.85 1.23
C PRO A 237 2.96 6.95 1.59
N MET A 238 3.43 8.18 1.83
CA MET A 238 2.57 9.35 1.97
C MET A 238 1.73 9.52 0.69
N ALA A 239 0.42 9.71 0.82
CA ALA A 239 -0.57 9.63 -0.28
C ALA A 239 -0.70 8.27 -0.97
N GLY A 240 -0.20 7.19 -0.34
CA GLY A 240 -0.41 5.81 -0.76
C GLY A 240 -1.88 5.47 -0.90
N ARG A 241 -2.24 4.62 -1.88
CA ARG A 241 -3.64 4.28 -2.16
C ARG A 241 -3.81 2.86 -2.65
N ILE A 242 -4.94 2.27 -2.26
CA ILE A 242 -5.43 0.98 -2.77
C ILE A 242 -6.76 1.23 -3.44
N ALA A 243 -6.88 0.80 -4.69
CA ALA A 243 -8.11 0.88 -5.47
C ALA A 243 -8.66 -0.52 -5.73
N PHE A 244 -9.94 -0.69 -5.47
CA PHE A 244 -10.74 -1.81 -5.93
C PHE A 244 -11.55 -1.31 -7.12
N GLU A 245 -11.47 -2.02 -8.25
CA GLU A 245 -12.15 -1.67 -9.49
C GLU A 245 -13.11 -2.81 -9.83
N ARG A 246 -14.40 -2.51 -9.93
CA ARG A 246 -15.43 -3.39 -10.47
C ARG A 246 -15.54 -3.12 -11.97
N MET A 247 -15.52 -4.17 -12.77
CA MET A 247 -15.61 -4.06 -14.22
C MET A 247 -16.61 -5.07 -14.79
N SER A 248 -17.38 -4.62 -15.77
CA SER A 248 -18.27 -5.44 -16.57
C SER A 248 -17.61 -5.73 -17.91
N CYS A 249 -17.46 -7.02 -18.24
CA CYS A 249 -16.83 -7.48 -19.48
C CYS A 249 -17.86 -8.17 -20.37
N THR A 250 -17.77 -7.95 -21.69
CA THR A 250 -18.80 -8.37 -22.66
C THR A 250 -18.39 -9.51 -23.60
N SER A 251 -17.10 -9.85 -23.69
CA SER A 251 -16.60 -10.84 -24.66
C SER A 251 -16.53 -12.28 -24.11
N LYS A 252 -15.60 -13.13 -24.60
CA LYS A 252 -15.55 -14.60 -24.36
C LYS A 252 -15.60 -15.03 -22.88
N LYS A 253 -15.32 -14.11 -21.96
CA LYS A 253 -15.53 -14.24 -20.51
C LYS A 253 -16.48 -13.14 -20.03
N SER A 254 -17.72 -13.18 -20.49
CA SER A 254 -18.73 -12.22 -20.09
C SER A 254 -19.03 -12.36 -18.61
N GLY A 255 -19.06 -11.26 -17.88
CA GLY A 255 -19.27 -11.27 -16.45
C GLY A 255 -18.78 -10.01 -15.75
N VAL A 256 -18.92 -10.01 -14.43
CA VAL A 256 -18.44 -8.92 -13.58
C VAL A 256 -17.22 -9.41 -12.80
N TYR A 257 -16.18 -8.59 -12.80
CA TYR A 257 -14.89 -8.90 -12.23
C TYR A 257 -14.41 -7.78 -11.30
N VAL A 258 -13.48 -8.12 -10.43
CA VAL A 258 -12.83 -7.20 -9.48
C VAL A 258 -11.33 -7.23 -9.71
N ARG A 259 -10.71 -6.06 -9.79
CA ARG A 259 -9.27 -5.84 -9.82
C ARG A 259 -8.85 -5.04 -8.60
N ILE A 260 -7.66 -5.35 -8.07
CA ILE A 260 -7.05 -4.62 -6.97
C ILE A 260 -5.77 -3.97 -7.49
N ARG A 261 -5.62 -2.68 -7.20
CA ARG A 261 -4.40 -1.91 -7.48
C ARG A 261 -3.86 -1.34 -6.19
N VAL A 262 -2.56 -1.51 -5.96
CA VAL A 262 -1.83 -0.92 -4.83
C VAL A 262 -0.80 0.03 -5.43
N ASN A 263 -1.01 1.33 -5.23
CA ASN A 263 -0.20 2.39 -5.83
C ASN A 263 -0.04 2.19 -7.34
N ASP A 264 -1.16 2.07 -8.05
CA ASP A 264 -1.27 1.87 -9.51
C ASP A 264 -0.83 0.48 -10.03
N ALA A 265 -0.01 -0.28 -9.29
CA ALA A 265 0.37 -1.65 -9.66
C ALA A 265 -0.77 -2.65 -9.40
N VAL A 266 -1.00 -3.58 -10.33
CA VAL A 266 -2.04 -4.62 -10.21
C VAL A 266 -1.56 -5.77 -9.34
N TYR A 267 -2.36 -6.13 -8.34
CA TYR A 267 -2.14 -7.27 -7.46
C TYR A 267 -3.29 -8.29 -7.59
N PRO A 268 -3.12 -9.33 -8.43
CA PRO A 268 -4.11 -10.40 -8.55
C PRO A 268 -4.30 -11.13 -7.22
N MET A 269 -5.55 -11.46 -6.88
CA MET A 269 -5.84 -12.27 -5.69
C MET A 269 -5.43 -13.72 -5.95
N ASN A 270 -4.69 -14.30 -5.01
CA ASN A 270 -4.20 -15.68 -5.14
C ASN A 270 -5.36 -16.69 -5.22
N GLU A 271 -6.46 -16.41 -4.53
CA GLU A 271 -7.64 -17.24 -4.43
C GLU A 271 -8.52 -17.20 -5.69
N CYS A 272 -8.45 -16.12 -6.49
CA CYS A 272 -9.29 -15.94 -7.66
C CYS A 272 -8.67 -14.97 -8.69
N GLN A 273 -8.38 -15.50 -9.88
CA GLN A 273 -7.72 -14.75 -10.96
C GLN A 273 -8.11 -15.26 -12.37
N SER A 274 -9.28 -15.89 -12.49
CA SER A 274 -9.72 -16.53 -13.74
C SER A 274 -10.32 -15.56 -14.77
N GLY A 275 -10.55 -14.30 -14.41
CA GLY A 275 -11.08 -13.26 -15.29
C GLY A 275 -10.05 -12.67 -16.26
N PRO A 276 -10.48 -11.81 -17.19
CA PRO A 276 -9.59 -11.03 -18.05
C PRO A 276 -8.57 -10.25 -17.21
N GLY A 277 -7.31 -10.14 -17.66
CA GLY A 277 -6.27 -9.41 -16.92
C GLY A 277 -6.00 -9.94 -15.50
N LYS A 278 -6.17 -11.26 -15.26
CA LYS A 278 -6.06 -11.90 -13.94
C LYS A 278 -7.01 -11.31 -12.87
N THR A 279 -8.13 -10.75 -13.28
CA THR A 279 -9.16 -10.27 -12.36
C THR A 279 -9.89 -11.41 -11.65
N CYS A 280 -10.48 -11.12 -10.50
CA CYS A 280 -11.27 -12.05 -9.72
C CYS A 280 -12.75 -11.97 -10.13
N PRO A 281 -13.44 -13.07 -10.48
CA PRO A 281 -14.90 -13.05 -10.70
C PRO A 281 -15.63 -12.52 -9.45
N LEU A 282 -16.60 -11.61 -9.63
CA LEU A 282 -17.25 -10.90 -8.52
C LEU A 282 -17.87 -11.84 -7.46
N ALA A 283 -18.50 -12.93 -7.89
CA ALA A 283 -19.05 -13.92 -6.95
C ALA A 283 -17.95 -14.61 -6.12
N GLN A 284 -16.81 -14.93 -6.75
CA GLN A 284 -15.65 -15.50 -6.04
C GLN A 284 -15.02 -14.48 -5.11
N PHE A 285 -14.93 -13.22 -5.51
CA PHE A 285 -14.45 -12.13 -4.65
C PHE A 285 -15.27 -12.06 -3.36
N GLY A 286 -16.61 -12.00 -3.48
CA GLY A 286 -17.51 -12.03 -2.33
C GLY A 286 -17.31 -13.25 -1.43
N GLN A 287 -17.19 -14.44 -2.02
CA GLN A 287 -16.97 -15.68 -1.26
C GLN A 287 -15.61 -15.69 -0.53
N VAL A 288 -14.54 -15.23 -1.18
CA VAL A 288 -13.19 -15.14 -0.59
C VAL A 288 -13.21 -14.19 0.61
N ILE A 289 -13.82 -13.01 0.47
CA ILE A 289 -13.92 -12.04 1.58
C ILE A 289 -14.79 -12.61 2.71
N LYS A 290 -15.91 -13.25 2.39
CA LYS A 290 -16.75 -13.94 3.40
C LYS A 290 -15.94 -14.99 4.16
N THR A 291 -15.18 -15.84 3.48
CA THR A 291 -14.33 -16.85 4.13
C THR A 291 -13.27 -16.21 5.04
N LYS A 292 -12.68 -15.07 4.65
CA LYS A 292 -11.75 -14.33 5.52
C LYS A 292 -12.43 -13.80 6.78
N VAL A 293 -13.63 -13.21 6.64
CA VAL A 293 -14.43 -12.72 7.77
C VAL A 293 -14.83 -13.86 8.71
N ASP A 294 -15.38 -14.95 8.16
CA ASP A 294 -15.81 -16.11 8.94
C ASP A 294 -14.63 -16.75 9.70
N LYS A 295 -13.46 -16.87 9.04
CA LYS A 295 -12.23 -17.38 9.66
C LYS A 295 -11.75 -16.48 10.80
N ALA A 296 -11.85 -15.17 10.62
CA ALA A 296 -11.42 -14.22 11.62
C ALA A 296 -12.39 -14.22 12.83
N GLY A 297 -13.65 -14.60 12.64
CA GLY A 297 -14.64 -14.69 13.71
C GLY A 297 -15.21 -13.32 14.09
N ASP A 298 -15.86 -13.25 15.25
CA ASP A 298 -16.54 -12.02 15.69
C ASP A 298 -15.55 -10.87 15.92
N PHE A 299 -15.83 -9.71 15.32
CA PHE A 299 -14.94 -8.54 15.41
C PHE A 299 -14.93 -7.96 16.82
N MET A 300 -16.10 -7.90 17.46
CA MET A 300 -16.27 -7.32 18.80
C MET A 300 -15.49 -8.13 19.84
N ALA A 301 -15.68 -9.44 19.85
CA ALA A 301 -14.99 -10.36 20.75
C ALA A 301 -13.46 -10.27 20.59
N ARG A 302 -12.95 -10.23 19.35
CA ARG A 302 -11.51 -10.08 19.07
C ARG A 302 -10.93 -8.77 19.57
N CYS A 303 -11.70 -7.69 19.46
CA CYS A 303 -11.29 -6.38 19.93
C CYS A 303 -11.56 -6.16 21.42
N GLY A 304 -12.17 -7.14 22.11
CA GLY A 304 -12.58 -7.00 23.51
C GLY A 304 -13.65 -5.93 23.73
N LEU A 305 -14.50 -5.67 22.73
CA LEU A 305 -15.53 -4.63 22.75
C LEU A 305 -16.89 -5.19 23.20
N SER A 306 -17.63 -4.39 23.96
CA SER A 306 -19.03 -4.65 24.31
C SER A 306 -20.00 -3.88 23.40
N SER A 307 -21.26 -4.33 23.32
CA SER A 307 -22.26 -3.76 22.40
C SER A 307 -22.48 -2.26 22.57
N ASN A 308 -22.41 -1.74 23.81
CA ASN A 308 -22.53 -0.31 24.12
C ASN A 308 -21.35 0.55 23.63
N GLN A 309 -20.27 -0.05 23.14
CA GLN A 309 -19.10 0.65 22.58
C GLN A 309 -19.17 0.76 21.05
N THR A 310 -20.22 0.26 20.40
CA THR A 310 -20.36 0.32 18.94
C THR A 310 -21.77 0.69 18.50
N ILE A 311 -21.87 1.23 17.28
CA ILE A 311 -23.15 1.62 16.69
C ILE A 311 -23.71 0.52 15.77
N SER A 312 -22.87 -0.41 15.32
CA SER A 312 -23.19 -1.36 14.26
C SER A 312 -22.68 -2.78 14.56
N GLU A 313 -22.43 -3.12 15.83
CA GLU A 313 -21.98 -4.44 16.27
C GLU A 313 -20.70 -4.89 15.53
N GLY A 314 -19.73 -3.97 15.38
CA GLY A 314 -18.47 -4.25 14.68
C GLY A 314 -18.55 -4.34 13.16
N ARG A 315 -19.71 -4.03 12.55
CA ARG A 315 -19.87 -3.98 11.08
C ARG A 315 -19.59 -2.60 10.53
N THR A 316 -19.04 -2.52 9.32
CA THR A 316 -18.88 -1.26 8.60
C THR A 316 -20.13 -0.95 7.77
N THR A 317 -20.81 0.15 8.08
CA THR A 317 -21.99 0.64 7.33
C THR A 317 -21.75 1.99 6.65
N ILE A 318 -20.54 2.54 6.74
CA ILE A 318 -20.19 3.91 6.33
C ILE A 318 -20.50 4.25 4.87
N PHE A 319 -20.60 3.25 3.99
CA PHE A 319 -20.87 3.47 2.57
C PHE A 319 -22.33 3.72 2.24
N TRP A 320 -23.25 3.37 3.14
CA TRP A 320 -24.69 3.48 2.89
C TRP A 320 -25.49 4.04 4.07
N ASP A 321 -24.92 4.05 5.26
CA ASP A 321 -25.53 4.65 6.44
C ASP A 321 -25.13 6.12 6.60
N THR A 322 -25.91 7.01 6.00
CA THR A 322 -25.70 8.46 6.07
C THR A 322 -26.21 9.07 7.37
N LYS A 323 -26.73 8.27 8.32
CA LYS A 323 -27.31 8.73 9.58
C LYS A 323 -26.43 8.43 10.79
N LEU A 324 -25.23 7.89 10.58
CA LEU A 324 -24.25 7.71 11.66
C LEU A 324 -23.95 9.05 12.33
N PRO A 325 -23.83 9.10 13.66
CA PRO A 325 -23.76 10.37 14.41
C PRO A 325 -22.50 11.20 14.14
N TRP A 326 -21.47 10.61 13.52
CA TRP A 326 -20.24 11.28 13.11
C TRP A 326 -20.16 11.57 11.61
N ILE A 327 -21.18 11.20 10.83
CA ILE A 327 -21.23 11.52 9.41
C ILE A 327 -21.89 12.89 9.23
N THR A 328 -21.16 13.79 8.57
CA THR A 328 -21.69 15.05 8.06
C THR A 328 -21.71 14.98 6.54
N THR A 329 -22.89 15.15 5.94
CA THR A 329 -23.02 15.25 4.48
C THR A 329 -22.76 16.69 4.07
N VAL A 330 -21.69 16.92 3.32
CA VAL A 330 -21.42 18.21 2.68
C VAL A 330 -22.06 18.14 1.29
N GLN A 331 -23.14 18.88 1.08
CA GLN A 331 -23.71 19.05 -0.26
C GLN A 331 -22.77 19.97 -1.06
N PRO A 332 -22.43 19.62 -2.31
CA PRO A 332 -21.53 20.42 -3.15
C PRO A 332 -22.07 21.81 -3.49
#